data_AF-A0A1R2AKG0-F1
#
_entry.id   AF-A0A1R2AKG0-F1
#
_cell.length_a   1.000
_cell.length_b   1.000
_cell.length_c   1.000
_cell.angle_alpha   90.00
_cell.angle_beta   90.00
_cell.angle_gamma   90.00
#
_symmetry.space_group_name_H-M   'P 1'
#
loop_
_entity.id
_entity.type
_entity.pdbx_description
1 polymer ?
#
loop_
_entity_poly.entity_id
_entity_poly.type
_entity_poly.pdbx_seq_one_letter_code
_entity_poly.pdbx_strand_id
1 'polypeptide(L)'
;MLRCSTFGCDEHPFKHCNKCESVLLCEKCIPIHLDKHKEENSICTFDEIKIKLSTNSFARLRNNIKKSICQIEIQKNKIKREALKIDCQIQLIVKSAFKQLDNLIEKYKEIYKKTEFGVREYEKIQDIIKESLDFENPSFSKVKGSLTKNKTNQIKRVTKQYIKNLYCLQLEGHTSYVNSVTITSDNQYVVSGSLDKTVRVWNLLEKRQEVVLEGHTSGVISVAITSDNQFVIRL
;
A
#
# COMPACT_ATOMS: atom_id res chain seq x y z
N MET A 1 22.17 -31.37 -12.52
CA MET A 1 21.37 -30.34 -13.23
C MET A 1 21.31 -30.77 -14.68
N LEU A 2 20.12 -30.83 -15.28
CA LEU A 2 20.00 -31.09 -16.70
C LEU A 2 20.59 -29.88 -17.46
N ARG A 3 21.44 -30.12 -18.46
CA ARG A 3 22.03 -29.09 -19.31
C ARG A 3 21.67 -29.37 -20.77
N CYS A 4 21.67 -28.33 -21.59
CA CYS A 4 21.61 -28.48 -23.03
C CYS A 4 22.79 -29.34 -23.52
N SER A 5 22.52 -30.32 -24.39
CA SER A 5 23.54 -31.20 -24.98
C SER A 5 24.36 -30.51 -26.08
N THR A 6 23.99 -29.28 -26.48
CA THR A 6 24.74 -28.50 -27.47
C THR A 6 26.01 -27.91 -26.85
N PHE A 7 27.16 -28.16 -27.49
CA PHE A 7 28.46 -27.68 -27.03
C PHE A 7 28.48 -26.15 -26.85
N GLY A 8 28.93 -25.68 -25.68
CA GLY A 8 28.98 -24.25 -25.35
C GLY A 8 27.66 -23.60 -24.91
N CYS A 9 26.58 -24.38 -24.73
CA CYS A 9 25.30 -23.87 -24.27
C CYS A 9 25.06 -24.15 -22.78
N ASP A 10 24.95 -23.10 -21.96
CA ASP A 10 24.64 -23.20 -20.52
C ASP A 10 23.15 -23.05 -20.19
N GLU A 11 22.28 -23.02 -21.22
CA GLU A 11 20.85 -22.85 -21.06
C GLU A 11 20.16 -24.14 -20.57
N HIS A 12 19.04 -23.96 -19.86
CA HIS A 12 18.27 -25.08 -19.33
C HIS A 12 17.55 -25.83 -20.47
N PRO A 13 17.61 -27.17 -20.50
CA PRO A 13 16.95 -27.93 -21.54
C PRO A 13 15.44 -27.90 -21.37
N PHE A 14 14.74 -27.72 -22.49
CA PHE A 14 13.30 -27.55 -22.58
C PHE A 14 12.62 -28.78 -23.19
N LYS A 15 13.20 -29.37 -24.24
CA LYS A 15 12.70 -30.58 -24.90
C LYS A 15 13.81 -31.57 -25.17
N HIS A 16 13.44 -32.83 -25.41
CA HIS A 16 14.37 -33.84 -25.90
C HIS A 16 13.98 -34.29 -27.31
N CYS A 17 14.97 -34.61 -28.13
CA CYS A 17 14.75 -35.19 -29.46
C CYS A 17 14.40 -36.67 -29.31
N ASN A 18 13.33 -37.13 -29.94
CA ASN A 18 12.92 -38.54 -29.89
C ASN A 18 13.86 -39.47 -30.70
N LYS A 19 14.60 -38.92 -31.65
CA LYS A 19 15.43 -39.67 -32.60
C LYS A 19 16.90 -39.72 -32.20
N CYS A 20 17.39 -38.70 -31.50
CA CYS A 20 18.73 -38.69 -30.94
C CYS A 20 18.66 -39.09 -29.46
N GLU A 21 19.13 -40.29 -29.14
CA GLU A 21 19.18 -40.77 -27.77
C GLU A 21 19.92 -39.77 -26.87
N SER A 22 19.27 -39.36 -25.78
CA SER A 22 19.86 -38.50 -24.73
C SER A 22 20.17 -37.04 -25.12
N VAL A 23 19.65 -36.53 -26.25
CA VAL A 23 19.84 -35.12 -26.64
C VAL A 23 18.77 -34.22 -26.00
N LEU A 24 19.21 -33.37 -25.08
CA LEU A 24 18.40 -32.36 -24.38
C LEU A 24 18.68 -30.98 -24.97
N LEU A 25 17.66 -30.25 -25.39
CA LEU A 25 17.82 -28.98 -26.11
C LEU A 25 17.08 -27.85 -25.41
N CYS A 26 17.75 -26.71 -25.27
CA CYS A 26 17.11 -25.46 -24.87
C CYS A 26 16.34 -24.85 -26.05
N GLU A 27 15.45 -23.88 -25.78
CA GLU A 27 14.66 -23.21 -26.83
C GLU A 27 15.51 -22.64 -27.97
N LYS A 28 16.72 -22.14 -27.67
CA LYS A 28 17.64 -21.55 -28.65
C LYS A 28 18.36 -22.59 -29.52
N CYS A 29 18.58 -23.80 -29.01
CA CYS A 29 19.31 -24.86 -29.71
C CYS A 29 18.40 -25.80 -30.52
N ILE A 30 17.08 -25.73 -30.31
CA ILE A 30 16.10 -26.50 -31.08
C ILE A 30 16.18 -26.22 -32.59
N PRO A 31 16.21 -24.96 -33.07
CA PRO A 31 16.31 -24.67 -34.50
C PRO A 31 17.60 -25.21 -35.12
N ILE A 32 18.73 -24.99 -34.45
CA ILE A 32 20.07 -25.44 -34.89
C ILE A 32 20.11 -26.98 -35.03
N HIS A 33 19.48 -27.68 -34.10
CA HIS A 33 19.40 -29.13 -34.15
C HIS A 33 18.44 -29.62 -35.25
N LEU A 34 17.33 -28.92 -35.47
CA LEU A 34 16.37 -29.23 -36.53
C LEU A 34 17.00 -29.06 -37.92
N ASP A 35 17.86 -28.06 -38.11
CA ASP A 35 18.54 -27.83 -39.38
C ASP A 35 19.57 -28.94 -39.70
N LYS A 36 20.27 -29.47 -38.69
CA LYS A 36 21.09 -30.69 -38.85
C LYS A 36 20.27 -31.89 -39.32
N HIS A 37 19.10 -32.09 -38.72
CA HIS A 37 18.20 -33.17 -39.12
C HIS A 37 17.68 -33.00 -40.56
N LYS A 38 17.41 -31.76 -41.01
CA LYS A 38 17.06 -31.47 -42.41
C LYS A 38 18.19 -31.79 -43.38
N GLU A 39 19.43 -31.43 -43.04
CA GLU A 39 20.62 -31.77 -43.85
C GLU A 39 20.83 -33.29 -43.97
N GLU A 40 20.48 -34.03 -42.92
CA GLU A 40 20.56 -35.50 -42.86
C GLU A 40 19.30 -36.21 -43.42
N ASN A 41 18.36 -35.50 -44.06
CA ASN A 41 17.06 -36.02 -44.52
C ASN A 41 16.30 -36.82 -43.46
N SER A 42 16.40 -36.39 -42.20
CA SER A 42 15.82 -37.05 -41.06
C SER A 42 14.79 -36.14 -40.39
N ILE A 43 13.63 -36.71 -40.03
CA ILE A 43 12.59 -36.00 -39.30
C ILE A 43 12.67 -36.41 -37.83
N CYS A 44 12.68 -35.43 -36.93
CA CYS A 44 12.61 -35.61 -35.48
C CYS A 44 11.34 -34.96 -34.91
N THR A 45 10.84 -35.51 -33.80
CA THR A 45 9.82 -34.84 -32.97
C THR A 45 10.40 -34.55 -31.58
N PHE A 46 9.86 -33.52 -30.93
CA PHE A 46 10.34 -33.07 -29.63
C PHE A 46 9.31 -33.36 -28.55
N ASP A 47 9.72 -34.14 -27.56
CA ASP A 47 8.87 -34.52 -26.42
C ASP A 47 9.23 -33.71 -25.16
N GLU A 48 8.23 -33.47 -24.32
CA GLU A 48 8.40 -32.78 -23.05
C GLU A 48 9.27 -33.58 -22.08
N ILE A 49 10.20 -32.89 -21.42
CA ILE A 49 11.05 -33.50 -20.38
C ILE A 49 10.19 -33.72 -19.13
N LYS A 50 9.78 -34.96 -18.89
CA LYS A 50 9.05 -35.34 -17.68
C LYS A 50 10.01 -35.66 -16.54
N ILE A 51 10.12 -34.76 -15.57
CA ILE A 51 10.94 -34.98 -14.37
C ILE A 51 10.18 -35.89 -13.39
N LYS A 52 10.60 -37.15 -13.26
CA LYS A 52 10.15 -38.05 -12.18
C LYS A 52 10.96 -37.74 -10.93
N LEU A 53 10.33 -37.05 -9.97
CA LEU A 53 10.90 -36.81 -8.64
C LEU A 53 10.72 -38.05 -7.76
N SER A 54 11.66 -38.30 -6.83
CA SER A 54 11.49 -39.33 -5.81
C SER A 54 10.28 -39.02 -4.91
N THR A 55 9.67 -40.05 -4.33
CA THR A 55 8.48 -39.93 -3.46
C THR A 55 8.68 -38.91 -2.32
N ASN A 56 9.86 -38.90 -1.70
CA ASN A 56 10.23 -37.93 -0.66
C ASN A 56 10.34 -36.49 -1.17
N SER A 57 10.96 -36.26 -2.34
CA SER A 57 11.05 -34.93 -2.94
C SER A 57 9.68 -34.39 -3.34
N PHE A 58 8.79 -35.26 -3.82
CA PHE A 58 7.42 -34.91 -4.17
C PHE A 58 6.58 -34.54 -2.94
N ALA A 59 6.76 -35.26 -1.82
CA ALA A 59 6.12 -34.95 -0.55
C ALA A 59 6.55 -33.56 -0.01
N ARG A 60 7.85 -33.23 -0.07
CA ARG A 60 8.36 -31.90 0.32
C ARG A 60 7.80 -30.79 -0.56
N LEU A 61 7.78 -30.99 -1.88
CA LEU A 61 7.20 -30.02 -2.83
C LEU A 61 5.71 -29.77 -2.54
N ARG A 62 4.91 -30.84 -2.39
CA ARG A 62 3.50 -30.72 -2.03
C ARG A 62 3.29 -29.97 -0.71
N ASN A 63 4.13 -30.23 0.29
CA ASN A 63 4.03 -29.53 1.57
C ASN A 63 4.34 -28.03 1.42
N ASN A 64 5.36 -27.66 0.63
CA ASN A 64 5.68 -26.26 0.36
C ASN A 64 4.56 -25.54 -0.42
N ILE A 65 3.96 -26.21 -1.39
CA ILE A 65 2.80 -25.68 -2.12
C ILE A 65 1.61 -25.48 -1.17
N LYS A 66 1.29 -26.48 -0.32
CA LYS A 66 0.24 -26.35 0.70
C LYS A 66 0.47 -25.16 1.63
N LYS A 67 1.70 -24.98 2.13
CA LYS A 67 2.05 -23.81 2.95
C LYS A 67 1.85 -22.50 2.21
N SER A 68 2.21 -22.45 0.92
CA SER A 68 2.03 -21.26 0.09
C SER A 68 0.57 -20.93 -0.15
N ILE A 69 -0.27 -21.94 -0.39
CA ILE A 69 -1.73 -21.78 -0.53
C ILE A 69 -2.32 -21.22 0.76
N CYS A 70 -1.96 -21.80 1.92
CA CYS A 70 -2.42 -21.32 3.22
C CYS A 70 -2.03 -19.85 3.47
N GLN A 71 -0.79 -19.45 3.12
CA GLN A 71 -0.35 -18.06 3.21
C GLN A 71 -1.20 -17.13 2.34
N ILE A 72 -1.52 -17.53 1.11
CA ILE A 72 -2.38 -16.75 0.20
C ILE A 72 -3.78 -16.60 0.79
N GLU A 73 -4.37 -17.65 1.35
CA GLU A 73 -5.68 -17.60 1.98
C GLU A 73 -5.71 -16.66 3.20
N ILE A 74 -4.68 -16.71 4.05
CA ILE A 74 -4.53 -15.78 5.18
C ILE A 74 -4.47 -14.33 4.68
N GLN A 75 -3.71 -14.06 3.62
CA GLN A 75 -3.64 -12.72 3.03
C GLN A 75 -4.99 -12.27 2.47
N LYS A 76 -5.71 -13.13 1.74
CA LYS A 76 -7.07 -12.83 1.25
C LYS A 76 -8.00 -12.45 2.39
N ASN A 77 -7.97 -13.20 3.49
CA ASN A 77 -8.80 -12.92 4.67
C ASN A 77 -8.41 -11.60 5.35
N LYS A 78 -7.13 -11.26 5.41
CA LYS A 78 -6.66 -9.97 5.94
C LYS A 78 -7.16 -8.80 5.10
N ILE A 79 -7.04 -8.90 3.78
CA ILE A 79 -7.55 -7.88 2.84
C ILE A 79 -9.07 -7.70 3.02
N LYS A 80 -9.83 -8.80 3.12
CA LYS A 80 -11.27 -8.75 3.35
C LYS A 80 -11.62 -8.01 4.65
N ARG A 81 -10.90 -8.28 5.74
CA ARG A 81 -11.13 -7.59 7.03
C ARG A 81 -10.84 -6.10 6.96
N GLU A 82 -9.73 -5.71 6.33
CA GLU A 82 -9.38 -4.30 6.18
C GLU A 82 -10.39 -3.55 5.29
N ALA A 83 -10.86 -4.18 4.21
CA ALA A 83 -11.91 -3.62 3.36
C ALA A 83 -13.22 -3.38 4.15
N LEU A 84 -13.64 -4.34 4.98
CA LEU A 84 -14.83 -4.20 5.83
C LEU A 84 -14.70 -3.08 6.85
N LYS A 85 -13.51 -2.85 7.43
CA LYS A 85 -13.28 -1.73 8.36
C LYS A 85 -13.48 -0.38 7.67
N ILE A 86 -12.93 -0.23 6.46
CA ILE A 86 -13.07 0.98 5.66
C ILE A 86 -14.55 1.21 5.31
N ASP A 87 -15.26 0.15 4.90
CA ASP A 87 -16.69 0.21 4.61
C ASP A 87 -17.50 0.69 5.83
N CYS A 88 -17.26 0.11 7.01
CA CYS A 88 -17.90 0.56 8.25
C CYS A 88 -17.57 2.02 8.59
N GLN A 89 -16.33 2.46 8.40
CA GLN A 89 -15.94 3.85 8.65
C GLN A 89 -16.67 4.82 7.71
N ILE A 90 -16.74 4.49 6.42
CA ILE A 90 -17.49 5.29 5.44
C ILE A 90 -18.97 5.36 5.84
N GLN A 91 -19.59 4.24 6.20
CA GLN A 91 -20.98 4.21 6.64
C GLN A 91 -21.22 5.08 7.89
N LEU A 92 -20.32 5.06 8.86
CA LEU A 92 -20.42 5.90 10.06
C LEU A 92 -20.32 7.39 9.74
N ILE A 93 -19.38 7.78 8.87
CA ILE A 93 -19.21 9.16 8.44
C ILE A 93 -20.47 9.64 7.70
N VAL A 94 -20.97 8.85 6.74
CA VAL A 94 -22.19 9.16 6.00
C VAL A 94 -23.38 9.32 6.94
N LYS A 95 -23.56 8.39 7.89
CA LYS A 95 -24.66 8.44 8.86
C LYS A 95 -24.58 9.69 9.76
N SER A 96 -23.38 10.06 10.21
CA SER A 96 -23.17 11.25 11.01
C SER A 96 -23.47 12.53 10.22
N ALA A 97 -22.99 12.61 8.98
CA ALA A 97 -23.23 13.74 8.09
C ALA A 97 -24.73 13.92 7.80
N PHE A 98 -25.44 12.84 7.46
CA PHE A 98 -26.89 12.89 7.25
C PHE A 98 -27.64 13.34 8.49
N LYS A 99 -27.27 12.84 9.67
CA LYS A 99 -27.87 13.29 10.93
C LYS A 99 -27.69 14.79 11.16
N GLN A 100 -26.52 15.35 10.83
CA GLN A 100 -26.29 16.80 10.96
C GLN A 100 -27.16 17.59 9.98
N LEU A 101 -27.29 17.13 8.73
CA LEU A 101 -28.16 17.74 7.74
C LEU A 101 -29.64 17.66 8.15
N ASP A 102 -30.09 16.52 8.66
CA ASP A 102 -31.45 16.34 9.16
C ASP A 102 -31.76 17.29 10.32
N ASN A 103 -30.84 17.41 11.28
CA ASN A 103 -30.99 18.35 12.40
C ASN A 103 -31.07 19.80 11.93
N LEU A 104 -30.27 20.18 10.92
CA LEU A 104 -30.35 21.52 10.32
C LEU A 104 -31.73 21.71 9.69
N ILE A 105 -32.18 20.76 8.86
CA ILE A 105 -33.51 20.80 8.23
C ILE A 105 -34.60 20.97 9.28
N GLU A 106 -34.56 20.23 10.39
CA GLU A 106 -35.53 20.38 11.48
C GLU A 106 -35.49 21.77 12.11
N LYS A 107 -34.31 22.30 12.42
CA LYS A 107 -34.15 23.65 12.96
C LYS A 107 -34.72 24.72 12.03
N TYR A 108 -34.45 24.62 10.72
CA TYR A 108 -35.02 25.52 9.71
C TYR A 108 -36.55 25.37 9.61
N LYS A 109 -37.09 24.15 9.70
CA LYS A 109 -38.54 23.90 9.74
C LYS A 109 -39.21 24.49 10.98
N GLU A 110 -38.56 24.43 12.14
CA GLU A 110 -39.07 25.03 13.38
C GLU A 110 -39.12 26.56 13.28
N ILE A 111 -38.06 27.17 12.73
CA ILE A 111 -38.04 28.61 12.45
C ILE A 111 -39.15 28.96 11.47
N TYR A 112 -39.30 28.22 10.36
CA TYR A 112 -40.33 28.48 9.36
C TYR A 112 -41.77 28.43 9.93
N LYS A 113 -42.03 27.57 10.92
CA LYS A 113 -43.36 27.44 11.54
C LYS A 113 -43.70 28.56 12.53
N LYS A 114 -42.71 29.29 13.05
CA LYS A 114 -42.94 30.37 14.00
C LYS A 114 -43.46 31.62 13.29
N THR A 115 -44.54 32.19 13.81
CA THR A 115 -45.16 33.42 13.27
C THR A 115 -44.67 34.69 13.97
N GLU A 116 -44.11 34.57 15.18
CA GLU A 116 -43.61 35.67 15.98
C GLU A 116 -42.23 35.31 16.56
N PHE A 117 -41.32 36.29 16.55
CA PHE A 117 -39.96 36.14 17.05
C PHE A 117 -39.63 37.29 18.00
N GLY A 118 -38.94 36.99 19.10
CA GLY A 118 -38.31 38.04 19.90
C GLY A 118 -37.18 38.72 19.12
N VAL A 119 -36.91 40.00 19.39
CA VAL A 119 -35.87 40.80 18.69
C VAL A 119 -34.50 40.09 18.66
N ARG A 120 -34.09 39.51 19.79
CA ARG A 120 -32.83 38.74 19.91
C ARG A 120 -32.83 37.40 19.17
N GLU A 121 -34.00 36.80 18.96
CA GLU A 121 -34.12 35.56 18.17
C GLU A 121 -34.07 35.88 16.67
N TYR A 122 -34.68 36.99 16.27
CA TYR A 122 -34.67 37.46 14.89
C TYR A 122 -33.26 37.80 14.39
N GLU A 123 -32.44 38.48 15.21
CA GLU A 123 -31.02 38.76 14.89
C GLU A 123 -30.22 37.47 14.66
N LYS A 124 -30.39 36.46 15.52
CA LYS A 124 -29.73 35.15 15.35
C LYS A 124 -30.19 34.41 14.10
N ILE A 125 -31.44 34.56 13.69
CA ILE A 125 -31.97 33.96 12.46
C ILE A 125 -31.39 34.66 11.22
N GLN A 126 -31.23 35.98 11.27
CA GLN A 126 -30.59 36.74 10.20
C GLN A 126 -29.12 36.33 10.00
N ASP A 127 -28.39 36.05 11.08
CA ASP A 127 -27.02 35.52 11.01
C ASP A 127 -26.99 34.12 10.39
N ILE A 128 -27.93 33.24 10.77
CA ILE A 128 -28.07 31.88 10.21
C ILE A 128 -28.38 31.90 8.70
N ILE A 129 -29.23 32.83 8.24
CA ILE A 129 -29.60 32.97 6.82
C ILE A 129 -28.45 33.57 5.98
N LYS A 130 -27.59 34.39 6.61
CA LYS A 130 -26.42 35.01 5.96
C LYS A 130 -25.25 34.06 5.74
N GLU A 131 -25.11 33.03 6.57
CA GLU A 131 -24.18 31.93 6.30
C GLU A 131 -24.70 31.14 5.09
N SER A 132 -24.13 31.39 3.90
CA SER A 132 -24.53 30.70 2.68
C SER A 132 -24.38 29.18 2.85
N LEU A 133 -25.44 28.45 2.49
CA LEU A 133 -25.45 26.97 2.50
C LEU A 133 -24.63 26.42 1.33
N ASP A 134 -23.32 26.61 1.37
CA ASP A 134 -22.39 26.07 0.38
C ASP A 134 -21.93 24.67 0.82
N PHE A 135 -22.61 23.64 0.34
CA PHE A 135 -22.22 22.25 0.57
C PHE A 135 -21.22 21.80 -0.50
N GLU A 136 -19.98 21.56 -0.13
CA GLU A 136 -19.02 20.89 -1.01
C GLU A 136 -19.44 19.45 -1.30
N ASN A 137 -19.30 19.02 -2.56
CA ASN A 137 -19.62 17.65 -2.95
C ASN A 137 -18.64 16.65 -2.31
N PRO A 138 -19.12 15.56 -1.69
CA PRO A 138 -18.23 14.56 -1.09
C PRO A 138 -17.38 13.86 -2.16
N SER A 139 -16.04 13.97 -2.04
CA SER A 139 -15.07 13.36 -2.96
C SER A 139 -14.25 12.27 -2.26
N PHE A 140 -14.45 11.01 -2.67
CA PHE A 140 -13.74 9.84 -2.13
C PHE A 140 -12.57 9.41 -3.05
N SER A 141 -11.58 10.29 -3.27
CA SER A 141 -10.55 10.09 -4.31
C SER A 141 -9.36 9.19 -3.93
N LYS A 142 -9.25 8.70 -2.69
CA LYS A 142 -8.08 7.91 -2.25
C LYS A 142 -8.45 6.64 -1.49
N VAL A 143 -8.87 5.60 -2.23
CA VAL A 143 -8.77 4.21 -1.76
C VAL A 143 -7.67 3.52 -2.57
N LYS A 144 -6.40 3.71 -2.19
CA LYS A 144 -5.26 3.03 -2.84
C LYS A 144 -4.87 1.78 -2.05
N GLY A 145 -5.41 0.64 -2.46
CA GLY A 145 -4.85 -0.68 -2.12
C GLY A 145 -3.99 -1.20 -3.27
N SER A 146 -2.69 -1.41 -3.07
CA SER A 146 -1.81 -2.05 -4.06
C SER A 146 -1.46 -3.47 -3.60
N LEU A 147 -1.86 -4.48 -4.37
CA LEU A 147 -1.47 -5.87 -4.17
C LEU A 147 -0.10 -6.11 -4.82
N THR A 148 0.98 -5.98 -4.06
CA THR A 148 2.31 -6.41 -4.53
C THR A 148 2.58 -7.85 -4.13
N LYS A 149 2.54 -8.78 -5.10
CA LYS A 149 3.14 -10.12 -4.96
C LYS A 149 4.64 -9.92 -4.67
N ASN A 150 5.13 -10.51 -3.57
CA ASN A 150 6.52 -10.51 -3.11
C ASN A 150 7.51 -9.84 -4.10
N LYS A 151 7.78 -8.54 -3.91
CA LYS A 151 9.10 -8.04 -4.28
C LYS A 151 10.08 -8.87 -3.48
N THR A 152 10.82 -9.74 -4.17
CA THR A 152 11.97 -10.40 -3.58
C THR A 152 12.77 -9.33 -2.85
N ASN A 153 13.05 -9.57 -1.56
CA ASN A 153 13.96 -8.75 -0.78
C ASN A 153 15.37 -8.88 -1.38
N GLN A 154 15.60 -8.28 -2.55
CA GLN A 154 16.85 -7.57 -2.72
C GLN A 154 16.67 -6.31 -1.90
N ILE A 155 17.28 -6.28 -0.72
CA ILE A 155 17.57 -5.02 -0.06
C ILE A 155 18.57 -4.31 -1.00
N LYS A 156 18.05 -3.71 -2.08
CA LYS A 156 18.77 -2.69 -2.82
C LYS A 156 18.87 -1.54 -1.85
N ARG A 157 20.10 -1.22 -1.45
CA ARG A 157 20.45 -0.06 -0.65
C ARG A 157 19.77 1.15 -1.27
N VAL A 158 18.65 1.58 -0.68
CA VAL A 158 17.83 2.64 -1.27
C VAL A 158 18.59 3.94 -1.02
N THR A 159 19.10 4.56 -2.08
CA THR A 159 19.76 5.86 -1.97
C THR A 159 18.74 6.92 -1.55
N LYS A 160 19.16 7.90 -0.74
CA LYS A 160 18.34 9.06 -0.30
C LYS A 160 17.58 9.68 -1.46
N GLN A 161 18.21 9.75 -2.63
CA GLN A 161 17.65 10.28 -3.88
C GLN A 161 16.45 9.46 -4.41
N TYR A 162 16.46 8.14 -4.27
CA TYR A 162 15.38 7.28 -4.74
C TYR A 162 14.12 7.43 -3.89
N ILE A 163 14.26 7.54 -2.56
CA ILE A 163 13.13 7.82 -1.65
C ILE A 163 12.59 9.23 -1.94
N LYS A 164 13.49 10.21 -2.11
CA LYS A 164 13.12 11.60 -2.43
C LYS A 164 12.32 11.69 -3.74
N ASN A 165 12.70 10.96 -4.78
CA ASN A 165 12.01 10.96 -6.07
C ASN A 165 10.67 10.19 -6.05
N LEU A 166 10.53 9.14 -5.25
CA LEU A 166 9.31 8.32 -5.21
C LEU A 166 8.16 8.95 -4.40
N TYR A 167 8.50 9.65 -3.32
CA TYR A 167 7.52 10.22 -2.41
C TYR A 167 7.47 11.75 -2.48
N CYS A 168 8.48 12.40 -3.09
CA CYS A 168 8.64 13.86 -3.12
C CYS A 168 8.41 14.53 -1.75
N LEU A 169 8.69 13.81 -0.65
CA LEU A 169 8.46 14.26 0.71
C LEU A 169 9.81 14.59 1.34
N GLN A 170 10.10 15.87 1.51
CA GLN A 170 11.37 16.36 2.07
C GLN A 170 11.14 16.82 3.51
N LEU A 171 11.21 15.87 4.46
CA LEU A 171 11.15 16.15 5.90
C LEU A 171 12.54 16.55 6.44
N GLU A 172 13.19 17.51 5.78
CA GLU A 172 14.51 18.01 6.17
C GLU A 172 14.35 19.25 7.05
N GLY A 173 14.71 19.14 8.32
CA GLY A 173 14.59 20.25 9.26
C GLY A 173 15.14 19.95 10.64
N HIS A 174 15.06 18.69 11.10
CA HIS A 174 15.72 18.29 12.34
C HIS A 174 17.24 18.40 12.21
N THR A 175 17.88 18.98 13.23
CA THR A 175 19.33 19.21 13.26
C THR A 175 20.09 18.10 14.00
N SER A 176 19.37 17.13 14.56
CA SER A 176 19.92 15.95 15.23
C SER A 176 19.04 14.72 14.98
N TYR A 177 19.46 13.55 15.50
CA TYR A 177 18.79 12.27 15.29
C TYR A 177 17.29 12.33 15.65
N VAL A 178 16.46 11.92 14.69
CA VAL A 178 15.03 11.70 14.90
C VAL A 178 14.86 10.35 15.59
N ASN A 179 14.34 10.37 16.82
CA ASN A 179 14.17 9.16 17.63
C ASN A 179 12.75 8.59 17.55
N SER A 180 11.77 9.43 17.22
CA SER A 180 10.37 9.01 17.18
C SER A 180 9.61 9.67 16.04
N VAL A 181 8.71 8.92 15.44
CA VAL A 181 7.77 9.39 14.40
C VAL A 181 6.41 8.78 14.68
N THR A 182 5.38 9.60 14.55
CA THR A 182 3.97 9.16 14.62
C THR A 182 3.17 9.89 13.55
N ILE A 183 2.03 9.32 13.18
CA ILE A 183 1.14 9.83 12.13
C ILE A 183 -0.21 10.09 12.78
N THR A 184 -0.85 11.21 12.47
CA THR A 184 -2.21 11.51 12.93
C THR A 184 -3.20 10.47 12.39
N SER A 185 -4.29 10.22 13.12
CA SER A 185 -5.27 9.19 12.73
C SER A 185 -5.97 9.49 11.40
N ASP A 186 -5.96 10.75 10.97
CA ASP A 186 -6.45 11.21 9.66
C ASP A 186 -5.40 11.10 8.54
N ASN A 187 -4.18 10.65 8.85
CA ASN A 187 -3.02 10.55 7.94
C ASN A 187 -2.65 11.88 7.25
N GLN A 188 -3.02 13.03 7.81
CA GLN A 188 -2.69 14.33 7.25
C GLN A 188 -1.34 14.86 7.73
N TYR A 189 -0.94 14.50 8.95
CA TYR A 189 0.27 15.02 9.56
C TYR A 189 1.19 13.90 10.06
N VAL A 190 2.49 14.14 9.93
CA VAL A 190 3.54 13.41 10.64
C VAL A 190 4.02 14.28 11.78
N VAL A 191 4.18 13.69 12.95
CA VAL A 191 4.84 14.34 14.09
C VAL A 191 6.13 13.59 14.38
N SER A 192 7.25 14.31 14.40
CA SER A 192 8.57 13.75 14.66
C SER A 192 9.22 14.40 15.86
N GLY A 193 9.85 13.59 16.70
CA GLY A 193 10.64 14.03 17.85
C GLY A 193 12.13 13.74 17.63
N SER A 194 12.97 14.72 17.94
CA SER A 194 14.42 14.64 17.75
C SER A 194 15.22 15.00 19.00
N LEU A 195 16.49 14.56 19.01
CA LEU A 195 17.50 15.00 19.97
C LEU A 195 17.85 16.49 19.84
N ASP A 196 17.38 17.18 18.80
CA ASP A 196 17.47 18.64 18.70
C ASP A 196 16.52 19.38 19.65
N LYS A 197 15.81 18.62 20.50
CA LYS A 197 14.85 19.11 21.51
C LYS A 197 13.60 19.74 20.92
N THR A 198 13.33 19.48 19.64
CA THR A 198 12.12 19.94 18.96
C THR A 198 11.20 18.77 18.62
N VAL A 199 9.90 19.06 18.64
CA VAL A 199 8.90 18.24 17.96
C VAL A 199 8.45 19.00 16.72
N ARG A 200 8.47 18.35 15.56
CA ARG A 200 8.06 18.97 14.30
C ARG A 200 6.82 18.28 13.75
N VAL A 201 5.88 19.10 13.28
CA VAL A 201 4.67 18.65 12.60
C VAL A 201 4.83 18.93 11.10
N TRP A 202 4.60 17.90 10.30
CA TRP A 202 4.76 17.93 8.85
C TRP A 202 3.43 17.60 8.20
N ASN A 203 2.99 18.46 7.28
CA ASN A 203 1.81 18.20 6.48
C ASN A 203 2.18 17.29 5.30
N LEU A 204 1.55 16.12 5.23
CA LEU A 204 1.79 15.11 4.20
C LEU A 204 1.16 15.45 2.84
N LEU A 205 0.08 16.24 2.83
CA LEU A 205 -0.60 16.69 1.62
C LEU A 205 0.22 17.76 0.91
N GLU A 206 0.62 18.76 1.69
CA GLU A 206 1.36 19.93 1.24
C GLU A 206 2.88 19.71 1.21
N LYS A 207 3.35 18.58 1.76
CA LYS A 207 4.75 18.14 1.77
C LYS A 207 5.70 19.16 2.40
N ARG A 208 5.22 19.90 3.39
CA ARG A 208 5.98 20.94 4.10
C ARG A 208 5.89 20.76 5.61
N GLN A 209 6.84 21.37 6.32
CA GLN A 209 6.72 21.54 7.76
C GLN A 209 5.68 22.62 8.07
N GLU A 210 4.82 22.37 9.06
CA GLU A 210 3.85 23.37 9.51
C GLU A 210 4.19 23.96 10.87
N VAL A 211 4.62 23.12 11.82
CA VAL A 211 4.84 23.58 13.19
C VAL A 211 6.17 23.04 13.72
N VAL A 212 6.87 23.89 14.46
CA VAL A 212 7.98 23.51 15.33
C VAL A 212 7.56 23.80 16.76
N LEU A 213 7.50 22.76 17.58
CA LEU A 213 7.23 22.87 19.00
C LEU A 213 8.58 22.86 19.72
N GLU A 214 8.95 24.02 20.23
CA GLU A 214 10.15 24.25 21.02
C GLU A 214 9.78 24.37 22.51
N GLY A 215 10.73 24.06 23.40
CA GLY A 215 10.51 24.14 24.85
C GLY A 215 10.93 22.90 25.63
N HIS A 216 11.34 21.81 24.96
CA HIS A 216 11.90 20.66 25.65
C HIS A 216 13.32 20.96 26.14
N THR A 217 13.61 20.67 27.40
CA THR A 217 14.94 20.86 28.01
C THR A 217 15.95 19.79 27.61
N SER A 218 15.46 18.63 27.15
CA SER A 218 16.24 17.47 26.69
C SER A 218 15.65 16.91 25.39
N GLY A 219 16.41 16.05 24.71
CA GLY A 219 16.02 15.42 23.45
C GLY A 219 14.73 14.63 23.56
N VAL A 220 13.91 14.68 22.50
CA VAL A 220 12.63 13.97 22.45
C VAL A 220 12.88 12.52 22.05
N ILE A 221 12.50 11.60 22.92
CA ILE A 221 12.75 10.15 22.74
C ILE A 221 11.52 9.45 22.16
N SER A 222 10.31 9.88 22.54
CA SER A 222 9.05 9.30 22.10
C SER A 222 7.98 10.38 21.92
N VAL A 223 7.08 10.13 20.98
CA VAL A 223 5.95 11.01 20.63
C VAL A 223 4.73 10.13 20.39
N ALA A 224 3.64 10.39 21.12
CA ALA A 224 2.34 9.74 20.93
C ALA A 224 1.27 10.78 20.57
N ILE A 225 0.29 10.40 19.74
CA ILE A 225 -0.87 11.22 19.39
C ILE A 225 -2.13 10.56 19.96
N THR A 226 -2.99 11.36 20.58
CA THR A 226 -4.31 10.90 21.05
C THR A 226 -5.25 10.61 19.88
N SER A 227 -6.23 9.72 20.07
CA SER A 227 -7.13 9.28 19.00
C SER A 227 -7.99 10.41 18.39
N ASP A 228 -8.16 11.51 19.11
CA ASP A 228 -8.82 12.75 18.68
C ASP A 228 -7.88 13.73 17.95
N ASN A 229 -6.60 13.38 17.75
CA ASN A 229 -5.54 14.20 17.15
C ASN A 229 -5.25 15.54 17.87
N GLN A 230 -5.70 15.73 19.10
CA GLN A 230 -5.57 17.03 19.79
C GLN A 230 -4.32 17.15 20.67
N PHE A 231 -3.77 16.04 21.18
CA PHE A 231 -2.68 16.08 22.13
C PHE A 231 -1.48 15.24 21.70
N VAL A 232 -0.28 15.82 21.85
CA VAL A 232 0.99 15.12 21.71
C VAL A 232 1.50 14.79 23.11
N ILE A 233 1.54 13.50 23.45
CA ILE A 233 1.95 13.03 24.77
C ILE A 233 3.37 12.44 24.69
N ARG A 234 4.19 12.77 25.69
CA ARG A 234 5.53 12.22 25.91
C ARG A 234 5.43 10.88 26.65
N LEU A 235 6.16 9.87 26.18
CA LEU A 235 6.50 8.66 26.94
C LEU A 235 8.00 8.64 27.22
#